data_AF-A0A524CKZ5-F1
#
_entry.id   AF-A0A524CKZ5-F1
#
_cell.length_a   1.000
_cell.length_b   1.000
_cell.length_c   1.000
_cell.angle_alpha   90.00
_cell.angle_beta   90.00
_cell.angle_gamma   90.00
#
_symmetry.space_group_name_H-M   'P 1'
#
loop_
_entity.id
_entity.type
_entity.pdbx_description
1 polymer ?
#
loop_
_entity_poly.entity_id
_entity_poly.type
_entity_poly.pdbx_seq_one_letter_code
_entity_poly.pdbx_strand_id
1 'polypeptide(L)'
;MEELVIYSTIILTFIRFIGLAVSIDFYFKMKNRTHIFFTLGWGVFLLAGFAVLIDELFDILLIIDILKILNGIFIAIGGLLIVCGIYSYFRVLNLKIIHVLNLLVIAVSLIIYIPFGTYLVRYSSMIICLFLFISLFILMWLEREKFKKIIGKPIKWYYIVVFFFFCYINIYLLIYHLIVIFLSYKNIDSFAIFLYYFNSIAITILVIFFSIQLEYAILNNHKFQLKDKYSHNLGNIMQSIISSQEMIEEHNSLGVDTTALEGLNAIKLKEASNLIKEIRDL
;
A
#
# COMPACT_ATOMS: atom_id res chain seq x y z
N MET A 1 -22.32 -23.29 -12.16
CA MET A 1 -20.89 -22.89 -12.18
C MET A 1 -20.76 -21.42 -12.59
N GLU A 2 -21.40 -21.01 -13.69
CA GLU A 2 -21.46 -19.60 -14.14
C GLU A 2 -22.04 -18.65 -13.08
N GLU A 3 -23.16 -19.00 -12.45
CA GLU A 3 -23.74 -18.17 -11.37
C GLU A 3 -22.76 -17.91 -10.22
N LEU A 4 -22.04 -18.95 -9.77
CA LEU A 4 -21.03 -18.83 -8.71
C LEU A 4 -19.91 -17.86 -9.12
N VAL A 5 -19.44 -17.95 -10.36
CA VAL A 5 -18.40 -17.08 -10.93
C VAL A 5 -18.89 -15.63 -10.97
N ILE A 6 -20.10 -15.40 -11.46
CA ILE A 6 -20.71 -14.06 -11.56
C ILE A 6 -20.88 -13.45 -10.17
N TYR A 7 -21.57 -14.13 -9.23
CA TYR A 7 -21.80 -13.61 -7.88
C TYR A 7 -20.48 -13.36 -7.13
N SER A 8 -19.51 -14.28 -7.23
CA SER A 8 -18.21 -14.09 -6.60
C SER A 8 -17.44 -12.89 -7.18
N THR A 9 -17.55 -12.69 -8.49
CA THR A 9 -16.91 -11.55 -9.18
C THR A 9 -17.57 -10.23 -8.79
N ILE A 10 -18.89 -10.19 -8.63
CA ILE A 10 -19.63 -9.02 -8.13
C ILE A 10 -19.13 -8.66 -6.72
N ILE A 11 -19.10 -9.64 -5.80
CA ILE A 11 -18.63 -9.42 -4.42
C ILE A 11 -17.18 -8.91 -4.42
N LEU A 12 -16.30 -9.57 -5.19
CA LEU A 12 -14.90 -9.17 -5.27
C LEU A 12 -14.73 -7.74 -5.83
N THR A 13 -15.52 -7.38 -6.85
CA THR A 13 -15.50 -6.04 -7.45
C THR A 13 -16.00 -4.99 -6.45
N PHE A 14 -17.04 -5.29 -5.66
CA PHE A 14 -17.52 -4.41 -4.61
C PHE A 14 -16.46 -4.18 -3.51
N ILE A 15 -15.74 -5.23 -3.10
CA ILE A 15 -14.65 -5.09 -2.13
C ILE A 15 -13.50 -4.24 -2.69
N ARG A 16 -13.16 -4.40 -3.98
CA ARG A 16 -12.16 -3.54 -4.64
C ARG A 16 -12.61 -2.07 -4.66
N PHE A 17 -13.90 -1.81 -4.80
CA PHE A 17 -14.47 -0.47 -4.69
C PHE A 17 -14.26 0.13 -3.29
N ILE A 18 -14.46 -0.66 -2.23
CA ILE A 18 -14.13 -0.25 -0.85
C ILE A 18 -12.64 0.10 -0.73
N GLY A 19 -11.75 -0.74 -1.28
CA GLY A 19 -10.31 -0.47 -1.30
C GLY A 19 -9.97 0.85 -2.00
N LEU A 20 -10.61 1.12 -3.14
CA LEU A 20 -10.47 2.39 -3.86
C LEU A 20 -10.94 3.58 -3.00
N ALA A 21 -12.11 3.49 -2.38
CA ALA A 21 -12.64 4.56 -1.52
C ALA A 21 -11.70 4.88 -0.35
N VAL A 22 -11.15 3.85 0.31
CA VAL A 22 -10.14 4.01 1.38
C VAL A 22 -8.87 4.69 0.84
N SER A 23 -8.38 4.27 -0.33
CA SER A 23 -7.17 4.86 -0.92
C SER A 23 -7.35 6.34 -1.30
N ILE A 24 -8.54 6.72 -1.77
CA ILE A 24 -8.88 8.10 -2.10
C ILE A 24 -8.91 8.96 -0.83
N ASP A 25 -9.49 8.45 0.27
CA ASP A 25 -9.51 9.14 1.56
C ASP A 25 -8.07 9.39 2.07
N PHE A 26 -7.18 8.40 1.96
CA PHE A 26 -5.75 8.59 2.31
C PHE A 26 -5.07 9.64 1.44
N TYR A 27 -5.32 9.62 0.13
CA TYR A 27 -4.77 10.60 -0.79
C TYR A 27 -5.19 12.04 -0.42
N PHE A 28 -6.49 12.26 -0.12
CA PHE A 28 -6.97 13.59 0.25
C PHE A 28 -6.48 14.05 1.62
N LYS A 29 -6.40 13.15 2.61
CA LYS A 29 -5.95 13.50 3.97
C LYS A 29 -4.47 13.86 4.05
N MET A 30 -3.62 13.12 3.34
CA MET A 30 -2.16 13.29 3.44
C MET A 30 -1.59 14.23 2.36
N LYS A 31 -2.35 14.52 1.28
CA LYS A 31 -1.88 15.24 0.07
C LYS A 31 -0.54 14.71 -0.48
N ASN A 32 -0.20 13.46 -0.17
CA ASN A 32 1.08 12.88 -0.51
C ASN A 32 0.99 12.13 -1.84
N ARG A 33 1.97 12.36 -2.72
CA ARG A 33 2.08 11.70 -4.03
C ARG A 33 2.22 10.17 -3.92
N THR A 34 2.64 9.67 -2.76
CA THR A 34 2.74 8.23 -2.46
C THR A 34 1.40 7.49 -2.59
N HIS A 35 0.28 8.11 -2.21
CA HIS A 35 -1.04 7.47 -2.27
C HIS A 35 -1.66 7.47 -3.68
N ILE A 36 -1.05 8.18 -4.64
CA ILE A 36 -1.50 8.17 -6.05
C ILE A 36 -1.36 6.76 -6.62
N PHE A 37 -0.24 6.08 -6.37
CA PHE A 37 -0.06 4.70 -6.86
C PHE A 37 -1.06 3.75 -6.25
N PHE A 38 -1.34 3.90 -4.96
CA PHE A 38 -2.31 3.06 -4.26
C PHE A 38 -3.71 3.25 -4.86
N THR A 39 -4.11 4.51 -5.09
CA THR A 39 -5.40 4.87 -5.71
C THR A 39 -5.52 4.38 -7.15
N LEU A 40 -4.50 4.62 -7.98
CA LEU A 40 -4.47 4.13 -9.36
C LEU A 40 -4.49 2.60 -9.41
N GLY A 41 -3.76 1.94 -8.51
CA GLY A 41 -3.72 0.50 -8.40
C GLY A 41 -5.11 -0.10 -8.14
N TRP A 42 -5.83 0.40 -7.13
CA TRP A 42 -7.20 -0.04 -6.87
C TRP A 42 -8.16 0.27 -8.02
N GLY A 43 -8.00 1.42 -8.68
CA GLY A 43 -8.78 1.79 -9.86
C GLY A 43 -8.59 0.81 -11.02
N VAL A 44 -7.34 0.48 -11.36
CA VAL A 44 -7.03 -0.52 -12.40
C VAL A 44 -7.50 -1.92 -11.98
N PHE A 45 -7.39 -2.27 -10.71
CA PHE A 45 -7.86 -3.56 -10.21
C PHE A 45 -9.40 -3.69 -10.26
N LEU A 46 -10.12 -2.58 -10.08
CA LEU A 46 -11.56 -2.49 -10.29
C LEU A 46 -11.93 -2.74 -11.77
N LEU A 47 -11.21 -2.11 -12.71
CA LEU A 47 -11.41 -2.32 -14.16
C LEU A 47 -11.22 -3.79 -14.55
N ALA A 48 -10.30 -4.51 -13.90
CA ALA A 48 -10.17 -5.94 -14.10
C ALA A 48 -11.43 -6.73 -13.72
N GLY A 49 -12.13 -6.32 -12.66
CA GLY A 49 -13.39 -6.93 -12.23
C GLY A 49 -14.51 -6.69 -13.24
N PHE A 50 -14.63 -5.44 -13.71
CA PHE A 50 -15.59 -5.10 -14.77
C PHE A 50 -15.31 -5.84 -16.07
N ALA A 51 -14.04 -6.02 -16.46
CA ALA A 51 -13.72 -6.78 -17.67
C ALA A 51 -14.27 -8.21 -17.63
N VAL A 52 -14.27 -8.86 -16.46
CA VAL A 52 -14.87 -10.21 -16.28
C VAL A 52 -16.39 -10.14 -16.31
N LEU A 53 -17.00 -9.16 -15.66
CA LEU A 53 -18.47 -9.03 -15.67
C LEU A 53 -19.01 -8.72 -17.07
N ILE A 54 -18.25 -7.97 -17.86
CA ILE A 54 -18.61 -7.63 -19.24
C ILE A 54 -18.38 -8.83 -20.17
N ASP A 55 -17.36 -9.67 -19.92
CA ASP A 55 -17.09 -10.91 -20.67
C ASP A 55 -18.34 -11.80 -20.74
N GLU A 56 -19.08 -11.89 -19.63
CA GLU A 56 -20.32 -12.69 -19.51
C GLU A 56 -21.55 -12.08 -20.22
N LEU A 57 -21.47 -10.85 -20.73
CA LEU A 57 -22.58 -10.15 -21.41
C LEU A 57 -22.50 -10.20 -22.94
N PHE A 58 -21.38 -10.65 -23.50
CA PHE A 58 -21.13 -10.65 -24.94
C PHE A 58 -20.87 -12.06 -25.44
N ASP A 59 -21.55 -12.48 -26.52
CA ASP A 59 -21.32 -13.77 -27.19
C ASP A 59 -20.27 -13.69 -28.32
N ILE A 60 -19.72 -12.51 -28.58
CA ILE A 60 -18.78 -12.28 -29.69
C ILE A 60 -17.38 -12.71 -29.25
N LEU A 61 -16.86 -13.80 -29.84
CA LEU A 61 -15.57 -14.40 -29.51
C LEU A 61 -14.40 -13.39 -29.45
N LEU A 62 -14.33 -12.48 -30.43
CA LEU A 62 -13.29 -11.46 -30.47
C LEU A 62 -13.33 -10.53 -29.24
N ILE A 63 -14.54 -10.13 -28.80
CA ILE A 63 -14.72 -9.23 -27.66
C ILE A 63 -14.34 -9.97 -26.37
N ILE A 64 -14.80 -11.21 -26.22
CA ILE A 64 -14.46 -12.11 -25.11
C ILE A 64 -12.93 -12.23 -24.96
N ASP A 65 -12.21 -12.48 -26.05
CA ASP A 65 -10.75 -12.65 -25.99
C ASP A 65 -10.02 -11.36 -25.60
N ILE A 66 -10.46 -10.21 -26.12
CA ILE A 66 -9.91 -8.90 -25.74
C ILE A 66 -10.15 -8.64 -24.24
N LEU A 67 -11.35 -8.90 -23.74
CA LEU A 67 -11.69 -8.71 -22.32
C LEU A 67 -10.89 -9.63 -21.40
N LYS A 68 -10.63 -10.87 -21.82
CA LYS A 68 -9.76 -11.82 -21.11
C LYS A 68 -8.32 -11.33 -20.99
N ILE A 69 -7.77 -10.76 -22.07
CA ILE A 69 -6.41 -10.17 -22.08
C ILE A 69 -6.36 -8.92 -21.19
N LEU A 70 -7.32 -8.02 -21.35
CA LEU A 70 -7.42 -6.79 -20.55
C LEU A 70 -7.54 -7.09 -19.06
N ASN A 71 -8.36 -8.09 -18.69
CA ASN A 71 -8.44 -8.55 -17.31
C ASN A 71 -7.06 -8.97 -16.75
N GLY A 72 -6.31 -9.79 -17.49
CA GLY A 72 -4.96 -10.20 -17.08
C GLY A 72 -4.01 -9.01 -16.91
N ILE A 73 -4.00 -8.10 -17.87
CA ILE A 73 -3.14 -6.90 -17.84
C ILE A 73 -3.52 -6.01 -16.64
N PHE A 74 -4.80 -5.73 -16.44
CA PHE A 74 -5.28 -4.91 -15.33
C PHE A 74 -5.02 -5.54 -13.96
N ILE A 75 -5.12 -6.87 -13.82
CA ILE A 75 -4.74 -7.56 -12.59
C ILE A 75 -3.27 -7.34 -12.27
N ALA A 76 -2.38 -7.53 -13.26
CA ALA A 76 -0.95 -7.41 -13.05
C ALA A 76 -0.51 -5.96 -12.78
N ILE A 77 -1.00 -4.99 -13.56
CA ILE A 77 -0.72 -3.56 -13.35
C ILE A 77 -1.31 -3.07 -12.03
N GLY A 78 -2.57 -3.41 -11.74
CA GLY A 78 -3.23 -3.05 -10.48
C GLY A 78 -2.47 -3.57 -9.26
N GLY A 79 -2.09 -4.86 -9.30
CA GLY A 79 -1.25 -5.48 -8.28
C GLY A 79 0.10 -4.78 -8.10
N LEU A 80 0.78 -4.47 -9.21
CA LEU A 80 2.07 -3.75 -9.18
C LEU A 80 1.95 -2.38 -8.52
N LEU A 81 0.92 -1.60 -8.89
CA LEU A 81 0.69 -0.27 -8.34
C LEU A 81 0.31 -0.29 -6.86
N ILE A 82 -0.52 -1.26 -6.43
CA ILE A 82 -0.85 -1.46 -5.01
C ILE A 82 0.42 -1.78 -4.21
N VAL A 83 1.25 -2.70 -4.72
CA VAL A 83 2.53 -3.07 -4.13
C VAL A 83 3.45 -1.85 -4.06
N CYS A 84 3.64 -1.11 -5.16
CA CYS A 84 4.41 0.13 -5.16
C CYS A 84 3.89 1.16 -4.14
N GLY A 85 2.56 1.27 -3.97
CA GLY A 85 1.96 2.09 -2.92
C GLY A 85 2.44 1.68 -1.53
N ILE A 86 2.44 0.39 -1.22
CA ILE A 86 2.98 -0.13 0.06
C ILE A 86 4.49 0.14 0.20
N TYR A 87 5.27 -0.07 -0.86
CA TYR A 87 6.72 0.22 -0.85
C TYR A 87 7.02 1.69 -0.57
N SER A 88 6.17 2.60 -1.06
CA SER A 88 6.40 4.04 -0.96
C SER A 88 6.40 4.56 0.49
N TYR A 89 5.82 3.81 1.42
CA TYR A 89 5.91 4.10 2.87
C TYR A 89 7.30 3.85 3.46
N PHE A 90 8.12 3.00 2.82
CA PHE A 90 9.42 2.60 3.34
C PHE A 90 10.59 3.20 2.57
N ARG A 91 10.40 3.45 1.26
CA ARG A 91 11.45 3.96 0.37
C ARG A 91 10.88 4.88 -0.70
N VAL A 92 11.65 5.90 -1.08
CA VAL A 92 11.35 6.73 -2.25
C VAL A 92 11.51 5.87 -3.50
N LEU A 93 10.45 5.78 -4.30
CA LEU A 93 10.45 5.01 -5.53
C LEU A 93 10.82 5.86 -6.74
N ASN A 94 11.64 5.29 -7.63
CA ASN A 94 11.96 5.93 -8.90
C ASN A 94 10.82 5.70 -9.90
N LEU A 95 10.12 6.79 -10.26
CA LEU A 95 9.01 6.79 -11.22
C LEU A 95 9.37 6.11 -12.56
N LYS A 96 10.60 6.32 -13.04
CA LYS A 96 11.05 5.72 -14.31
C LYS A 96 11.03 4.19 -14.24
N ILE A 97 11.42 3.62 -13.11
CA ILE A 97 11.42 2.16 -12.90
C ILE A 97 9.98 1.64 -12.91
N ILE A 98 9.05 2.32 -12.23
CA ILE A 98 7.63 1.93 -12.19
C ILE A 98 7.03 1.94 -13.59
N HIS A 99 7.30 2.97 -14.39
CA HIS A 99 6.83 3.04 -15.78
C HIS A 99 7.40 1.92 -16.65
N VAL A 100 8.69 1.64 -16.54
CA VAL A 100 9.33 0.53 -17.28
C VAL A 100 8.73 -0.81 -16.88
N LEU A 101 8.50 -1.05 -15.59
CA LEU A 101 7.88 -2.29 -15.12
C LEU A 101 6.44 -2.45 -15.63
N ASN A 102 5.63 -1.38 -15.64
CA ASN A 102 4.28 -1.42 -16.20
C ASN A 102 4.30 -1.73 -17.71
N LEU A 103 5.19 -1.09 -18.48
CA LEU A 103 5.36 -1.37 -19.90
C LEU A 103 5.80 -2.83 -20.14
N LEU A 104 6.69 -3.34 -19.29
CA LEU A 104 7.16 -4.72 -19.37
C LEU A 104 6.02 -5.71 -19.08
N VAL A 105 5.16 -5.44 -18.09
CA VAL A 105 3.98 -6.26 -17.81
C VAL A 105 3.05 -6.33 -19.04
N ILE A 106 2.75 -5.19 -19.66
CA ILE A 106 1.91 -5.14 -20.86
C ILE A 106 2.58 -5.91 -22.01
N ALA A 107 3.86 -5.66 -22.28
CA ALA A 107 4.59 -6.29 -23.35
C ALA A 107 4.65 -7.81 -23.19
N VAL A 108 4.94 -8.30 -21.98
CA VAL A 108 4.98 -9.74 -21.67
C VAL A 108 3.60 -10.37 -21.89
N SER A 109 2.51 -9.75 -21.41
CA SER A 109 1.15 -10.26 -21.64
C SER A 109 0.79 -10.34 -23.13
N LEU A 110 1.18 -9.35 -23.94
CA LEU A 110 0.92 -9.35 -25.39
C LEU A 110 1.80 -10.36 -26.14
N ILE A 111 3.07 -10.52 -25.75
CA ILE A 111 3.98 -11.51 -26.35
C ILE A 111 3.50 -12.93 -26.05
N ILE A 112 3.04 -13.20 -24.82
CA ILE A 112 2.51 -14.52 -24.44
C ILE A 112 1.19 -14.82 -25.17
N TYR A 113 0.37 -13.81 -25.43
CA TYR A 113 -0.89 -14.00 -26.14
C TYR A 113 -0.71 -14.61 -27.53
N ILE A 114 0.27 -14.14 -28.32
CA ILE A 114 0.46 -14.53 -29.73
C ILE A 114 0.65 -16.05 -29.92
N PRO A 115 1.57 -16.73 -29.22
CA PRO A 115 1.78 -18.17 -29.37
C PRO A 115 0.89 -19.05 -28.48
N PHE A 116 0.30 -18.52 -27.41
CA PHE A 116 -0.30 -19.35 -26.36
C PHE A 116 -1.77 -19.04 -26.02
N GLY A 117 -2.34 -17.97 -26.59
CA GLY A 117 -3.75 -17.62 -26.40
C GLY A 117 -4.10 -17.02 -25.02
N THR A 118 -5.39 -16.78 -24.79
CA THR A 118 -5.91 -15.98 -23.67
C THR A 118 -5.78 -16.65 -22.30
N TYR A 119 -5.77 -17.99 -22.25
CA TYR A 119 -5.59 -18.75 -20.99
C TYR A 119 -4.22 -18.49 -20.37
N LEU A 120 -3.13 -18.61 -21.14
CA LEU A 120 -1.75 -18.44 -20.64
C LEU A 120 -1.44 -16.98 -20.25
N VAL A 121 -2.11 -16.00 -20.86
CA VAL A 121 -2.04 -14.60 -20.42
C VAL A 121 -2.56 -14.44 -19.00
N ARG A 122 -3.78 -14.93 -18.69
CA ARG A 122 -4.36 -14.87 -17.33
C ARG A 122 -3.44 -15.55 -16.30
N TYR A 123 -2.84 -16.69 -16.65
CA TYR A 123 -1.91 -17.38 -15.76
C TYR A 123 -0.63 -16.57 -15.51
N SER A 124 -0.02 -16.03 -16.55
CA SER A 124 1.20 -15.23 -16.44
C SER A 124 1.00 -13.98 -15.58
N SER A 125 -0.15 -13.30 -15.71
CA SER A 125 -0.51 -12.13 -14.90
C SER A 125 -0.60 -12.45 -13.41
N MET A 126 -1.14 -13.60 -13.05
CA MET A 126 -1.19 -14.05 -11.66
C MET A 126 0.18 -14.45 -11.12
N ILE A 127 1.05 -15.06 -11.93
CA ILE A 127 2.44 -15.33 -11.56
C ILE A 127 3.19 -14.02 -11.31
N ILE A 128 2.97 -13.00 -12.13
CA ILE A 128 3.51 -11.65 -11.91
C ILE A 128 3.00 -11.08 -10.58
N CYS A 129 1.70 -11.14 -10.30
CA CYS A 129 1.16 -10.74 -8.99
C CYS A 129 1.81 -11.51 -7.84
N LEU A 130 2.02 -12.81 -7.99
CA LEU A 130 2.69 -13.65 -7.01
C LEU A 130 4.11 -13.17 -6.72
N PHE A 131 4.92 -12.90 -7.75
CA PHE A 131 6.27 -12.36 -7.58
C PHE A 131 6.27 -10.98 -6.91
N LEU A 132 5.30 -10.11 -7.24
CA LEU A 132 5.16 -8.79 -6.63
C LEU A 132 4.80 -8.86 -5.14
N PHE A 133 3.96 -9.81 -4.75
CA PHE A 133 3.67 -10.04 -3.33
C PHE A 133 4.84 -10.68 -2.60
N ILE A 134 5.58 -11.62 -3.23
CA ILE A 134 6.82 -12.15 -2.66
C ILE A 134 7.82 -11.02 -2.41
N SER A 135 7.92 -10.07 -3.33
CA SER A 135 8.84 -8.95 -3.18
C SER A 135 8.48 -8.09 -1.95
N LEU A 136 7.20 -7.90 -1.63
CA LEU A 136 6.78 -7.22 -0.39
C LEU A 136 7.35 -7.92 0.85
N PHE A 137 7.31 -9.26 0.91
CA PHE A 137 7.88 -10.01 2.02
C PHE A 137 9.40 -9.81 2.11
N ILE A 138 10.09 -9.86 0.96
CA ILE A 138 11.54 -9.63 0.89
C ILE A 138 11.88 -8.21 1.37
N LEU A 139 11.15 -7.19 0.94
CA LEU A 139 11.37 -5.81 1.39
C LEU A 139 11.21 -5.71 2.90
N MET A 140 10.12 -6.25 3.45
CA MET A 140 9.84 -6.15 4.88
C MET A 140 10.85 -6.92 5.72
N TRP A 141 11.44 -7.98 5.16
CA TRP A 141 12.58 -8.67 5.77
C TRP A 141 13.86 -7.83 5.74
N LEU A 142 14.18 -7.22 4.58
CA LEU A 142 15.36 -6.37 4.41
C LEU A 142 15.31 -5.12 5.29
N GLU A 143 14.12 -4.51 5.43
CA GLU A 143 13.90 -3.30 6.23
C GLU A 143 13.30 -3.61 7.61
N ARG A 144 13.54 -4.82 8.16
CA ARG A 144 12.87 -5.32 9.38
C ARG A 144 12.92 -4.37 10.57
N GLU A 145 14.01 -3.60 10.73
CA GLU A 145 14.13 -2.66 11.85
C GLU A 145 13.24 -1.44 11.67
N LYS A 146 13.23 -0.84 10.47
CA LYS A 146 12.31 0.26 10.16
C LYS A 146 10.87 -0.22 10.18
N PHE A 147 10.60 -1.40 9.63
CA PHE A 147 9.27 -2.01 9.61
C PHE A 147 8.71 -2.22 11.02
N LYS A 148 9.50 -2.84 11.92
CA LYS A 148 9.10 -3.02 13.32
C LYS A 148 8.88 -1.69 14.06
N LYS A 149 9.72 -0.68 13.79
CA LYS A 149 9.55 0.67 14.36
C LYS A 149 8.30 1.38 13.86
N ILE A 150 8.03 1.29 12.55
CA ILE A 150 6.91 1.98 11.90
C ILE A 150 5.57 1.34 12.27
N ILE A 151 5.50 0.02 12.22
CA ILE A 151 4.24 -0.69 12.46
C ILE A 151 4.01 -0.89 13.96
N GLY A 152 4.98 -1.45 14.68
CA GLY A 152 4.80 -1.79 16.09
C GLY A 152 3.81 -2.95 16.30
N LYS A 153 2.82 -2.76 17.19
CA LYS A 153 1.84 -3.80 17.59
C LYS A 153 0.96 -4.40 16.47
N PRO A 154 0.56 -3.68 15.40
CA PRO A 154 -0.21 -4.22 14.28
C PRO A 154 0.56 -5.21 13.38
N ILE A 155 1.83 -5.55 13.69
CA ILE A 155 2.63 -6.50 12.90
C ILE A 155 1.97 -7.88 12.75
N LYS A 156 1.08 -8.26 13.68
CA LYS A 156 0.25 -9.47 13.56
C LYS A 156 -0.59 -9.50 12.28
N TRP A 157 -1.12 -8.34 11.84
CA TRP A 157 -1.93 -8.24 10.63
C TRP A 157 -1.13 -8.53 9.37
N TYR A 158 0.14 -8.12 9.36
CA TYR A 158 1.06 -8.51 8.30
C TYR A 158 1.21 -10.03 8.21
N TYR A 159 1.48 -10.71 9.33
CA TYR A 159 1.62 -12.18 9.33
C TYR A 159 0.33 -12.90 8.89
N ILE A 160 -0.83 -12.36 9.24
CA ILE A 160 -2.13 -12.89 8.76
C ILE A 160 -2.23 -12.73 7.23
N VAL A 161 -1.88 -11.56 6.67
CA VAL A 161 -1.86 -11.35 5.22
C VAL A 161 -0.90 -12.33 4.54
N VAL A 162 0.30 -12.53 5.09
CA VAL A 162 1.30 -13.49 4.57
C VAL A 162 0.71 -14.90 4.51
N PHE A 163 0.08 -15.34 5.60
CA PHE A 163 -0.50 -16.67 5.70
C PHE A 163 -1.60 -16.90 4.66
N PHE A 164 -2.56 -15.98 4.55
CA PHE A 164 -3.63 -16.10 3.56
C PHE A 164 -3.09 -16.04 2.14
N PHE A 165 -2.07 -15.22 1.89
CA PHE A 165 -1.40 -15.17 0.60
C PHE A 165 -0.75 -16.51 0.24
N PHE A 166 -0.08 -17.16 1.19
CA PHE A 166 0.48 -18.50 1.01
C PHE A 166 -0.61 -19.54 0.72
N CYS A 167 -1.73 -19.52 1.43
CA CYS A 167 -2.87 -20.41 1.14
C CYS A 167 -3.42 -20.20 -0.27
N TYR A 168 -3.57 -18.95 -0.71
CA TYR A 168 -4.04 -18.61 -2.05
C TYR A 168 -3.11 -19.12 -3.15
N ILE A 169 -1.79 -19.01 -2.97
CA ILE A 169 -0.81 -19.56 -3.92
C ILE A 169 -1.03 -21.06 -4.11
N ASN A 170 -1.15 -21.81 -3.01
CA ASN A 170 -1.29 -23.27 -3.07
C ASN A 170 -2.60 -23.67 -3.76
N ILE A 171 -3.71 -22.99 -3.45
CA ILE A 171 -5.01 -23.24 -4.07
C ILE A 171 -4.97 -22.90 -5.56
N TYR A 172 -4.31 -21.82 -5.93
CA TYR A 172 -4.14 -21.41 -7.31
C TYR A 172 -3.30 -22.40 -8.13
N LEU A 173 -2.17 -22.87 -7.58
CA LEU A 173 -1.32 -23.88 -8.23
C LEU A 173 -2.08 -25.21 -8.40
N LEU A 174 -2.90 -25.59 -7.43
CA LEU A 174 -3.76 -26.78 -7.51
C LEU A 174 -4.78 -26.65 -8.65
N ILE A 175 -5.46 -25.50 -8.77
CA ILE A 175 -6.41 -25.24 -9.86
C ILE A 175 -5.70 -25.23 -11.22
N TYR A 176 -4.52 -24.61 -11.32
CA TYR A 176 -3.70 -24.64 -12.53
C TYR A 176 -3.37 -26.07 -12.95
N HIS A 177 -2.91 -26.90 -12.01
CA HIS A 177 -2.57 -28.28 -12.28
C HIS A 177 -3.78 -29.07 -12.81
N LEU A 178 -4.96 -28.85 -12.22
CA LEU A 178 -6.20 -29.46 -12.67
C LEU A 178 -6.57 -29.01 -14.10
N ILE A 179 -6.42 -27.72 -14.43
CA ILE A 179 -6.75 -27.21 -15.77
C ILE A 179 -5.79 -27.74 -16.85
N VAL A 180 -4.50 -27.81 -16.54
CA VAL A 180 -3.47 -28.31 -17.47
C VAL A 180 -3.63 -29.81 -17.73
N ILE A 181 -3.94 -30.61 -16.70
CA ILE A 181 -4.11 -32.06 -16.85
C ILE A 181 -5.40 -32.42 -17.58
N PHE A 182 -6.51 -31.78 -17.22
CA PHE A 182 -7.83 -32.16 -17.76
C PHE A 182 -8.21 -31.42 -19.05
N LEU A 183 -7.38 -30.47 -19.52
CA LEU A 183 -7.54 -29.70 -20.76
C LEU A 183 -8.92 -29.02 -20.94
N SER A 184 -9.73 -28.93 -19.88
CA SER A 184 -11.08 -28.38 -19.95
C SER A 184 -11.50 -27.75 -18.63
N TYR A 185 -11.85 -26.46 -18.70
CA TYR A 185 -12.38 -25.68 -17.58
C TYR A 185 -13.75 -26.19 -17.10
N LYS A 186 -14.48 -26.93 -17.96
CA LYS A 186 -15.82 -27.47 -17.67
C LYS A 186 -15.81 -28.61 -16.64
N ASN A 187 -14.65 -29.24 -16.40
CA ASN A 187 -14.51 -30.35 -15.45
C ASN A 187 -13.91 -29.91 -14.10
N ILE A 188 -13.70 -28.62 -13.88
CA ILE A 188 -13.21 -28.13 -12.58
C ILE A 188 -14.35 -28.25 -11.57
N ASP A 189 -14.05 -28.86 -10.43
CA ASP A 189 -14.98 -28.95 -9.31
C ASP A 189 -15.44 -27.55 -8.86
N SER A 190 -16.75 -27.39 -8.68
CA SER A 190 -17.35 -26.12 -8.20
C SER A 190 -16.76 -25.70 -6.85
N PHE A 191 -16.32 -26.67 -6.03
CA PHE A 191 -15.63 -26.40 -4.77
C PHE A 191 -14.26 -25.73 -4.97
N ALA A 192 -13.49 -26.11 -5.99
CA ALA A 192 -12.19 -25.50 -6.28
C ALA A 192 -12.35 -24.04 -6.74
N ILE A 193 -13.35 -23.76 -7.60
CA ILE A 193 -13.69 -22.41 -8.03
C ILE A 193 -14.15 -21.56 -6.82
N PHE A 194 -14.99 -22.12 -5.95
CA PHE A 194 -15.39 -21.47 -4.72
C PHE A 194 -14.19 -21.10 -3.83
N LEU A 195 -13.28 -22.05 -3.58
CA LEU A 195 -12.07 -21.82 -2.79
C LEU A 195 -11.18 -20.72 -3.36
N TYR A 196 -11.06 -20.64 -4.69
CA TYR A 196 -10.30 -19.58 -5.37
C TYR A 196 -10.89 -18.20 -5.10
N TYR A 197 -12.20 -18.03 -5.33
CA TYR A 197 -12.86 -16.75 -5.11
C TYR A 197 -12.91 -16.37 -3.64
N PHE A 198 -13.17 -17.33 -2.75
CA PHE A 198 -13.14 -17.11 -1.30
C PHE A 198 -11.78 -16.57 -0.84
N ASN A 199 -10.68 -17.18 -1.28
CA ASN A 199 -9.34 -16.70 -0.92
C ASN A 199 -8.99 -15.37 -1.59
N SER A 200 -9.40 -15.14 -2.84
CA SER A 200 -9.23 -13.85 -3.51
C SER A 200 -9.92 -12.72 -2.75
N ILE A 201 -11.16 -12.96 -2.30
CA ILE A 201 -11.94 -12.05 -1.48
C ILE A 201 -11.25 -11.82 -0.13
N ALA A 202 -10.87 -12.89 0.57
CA ALA A 202 -10.23 -12.81 1.88
C ALA A 202 -8.91 -12.00 1.82
N ILE A 203 -8.04 -12.28 0.84
CA ILE A 203 -6.80 -11.52 0.65
C ILE A 203 -7.09 -10.06 0.34
N THR A 204 -8.06 -9.77 -0.53
CA THR A 204 -8.38 -8.38 -0.89
C THR A 204 -8.83 -7.60 0.35
N ILE A 205 -9.68 -8.19 1.20
CA ILE A 205 -10.10 -7.59 2.49
C ILE A 205 -8.88 -7.39 3.40
N LEU A 206 -8.02 -8.40 3.54
CA LEU A 206 -6.84 -8.34 4.40
C LEU A 206 -5.83 -7.28 3.95
N VAL A 207 -5.64 -7.10 2.63
CA VAL A 207 -4.78 -6.05 2.08
C VAL A 207 -5.35 -4.67 2.40
N ILE A 208 -6.67 -4.46 2.24
CA ILE A 208 -7.32 -3.19 2.61
C ILE A 208 -7.12 -2.92 4.11
N PHE A 209 -7.38 -3.92 4.95
CA PHE A 209 -7.25 -3.78 6.40
C PHE A 209 -5.79 -3.50 6.81
N PHE A 210 -4.84 -4.20 6.20
CA PHE A 210 -3.42 -4.00 6.44
C PHE A 210 -2.99 -2.58 6.06
N SER A 211 -3.43 -2.06 4.91
CA SER A 211 -3.13 -0.68 4.52
C SER A 211 -3.71 0.34 5.49
N ILE A 212 -4.92 0.11 6.02
CA ILE A 212 -5.50 0.95 7.07
C ILE A 212 -4.64 0.93 8.34
N GLN A 213 -4.25 -0.25 8.80
CA GLN A 213 -3.43 -0.38 10.01
C GLN A 213 -2.04 0.25 9.84
N LEU A 214 -1.45 0.12 8.66
CA LEU A 214 -0.16 0.72 8.33
C LEU A 214 -0.24 2.25 8.36
N GLU A 215 -1.30 2.82 7.78
CA GLU A 215 -1.56 4.26 7.81
C GLU A 215 -1.75 4.78 9.24
N TYR A 216 -2.59 4.11 10.04
CA TYR A 216 -2.79 4.49 11.44
C TYR A 216 -1.50 4.41 12.26
N ALA A 217 -0.66 3.41 12.02
CA ALA A 217 0.62 3.26 12.72
C ALA A 217 1.57 4.42 12.39
N ILE A 218 1.65 4.81 11.12
CA ILE A 218 2.47 5.95 10.67
C ILE A 218 1.99 7.26 11.28
N LEU A 219 0.69 7.53 11.22
CA LEU A 219 0.08 8.72 11.81
C LEU A 219 0.33 8.80 13.32
N ASN A 220 0.19 7.68 14.04
CA ASN A 220 0.45 7.65 15.47
C ASN A 220 1.93 7.85 15.80
N ASN A 221 2.85 7.28 15.02
CA ASN A 221 4.28 7.51 15.20
C ASN A 221 4.65 8.98 14.95
N HIS A 222 4.10 9.61 13.91
CA HIS A 222 4.29 11.04 13.68
C HIS A 222 3.71 11.88 14.82
N LYS A 223 2.50 11.58 15.30
CA LYS A 223 1.93 12.27 16.46
C LYS A 223 2.78 12.10 17.73
N PHE A 224 3.35 10.91 17.94
CA PHE A 224 4.23 10.66 19.09
C PHE A 224 5.53 11.45 18.97
N GLN A 225 6.16 11.48 17.80
CA GLN A 225 7.35 12.29 17.52
C GLN A 225 7.07 13.79 17.69
N LEU A 226 5.93 14.27 17.21
CA LEU A 226 5.49 15.66 17.39
C LEU A 226 5.27 15.97 18.88
N LYS A 227 4.59 15.07 19.61
CA LYS A 227 4.37 15.22 21.05
C LYS A 227 5.69 15.25 21.82
N ASP A 228 6.64 14.39 21.47
CA ASP A 228 7.95 14.34 22.13
C ASP A 228 8.76 15.60 21.82
N LYS A 229 8.78 16.03 20.55
CA LYS A 229 9.44 17.28 20.12
C LYS A 229 8.82 18.51 20.80
N TYR A 230 7.50 18.54 20.96
CA TYR A 230 6.79 19.61 21.67
C TYR A 230 7.02 19.54 23.19
N SER A 231 6.83 18.39 23.81
CA SER A 231 6.86 18.26 25.28
C SER A 231 8.27 18.34 25.84
N HIS A 232 9.24 17.70 25.19
CA HIS A 232 10.59 17.59 25.69
C HIS A 232 11.45 18.76 25.20
N ASN A 233 11.54 18.98 23.88
CA ASN A 233 12.49 19.95 23.35
C ASN A 233 12.02 21.39 23.54
N LEU A 234 10.75 21.70 23.21
CA LEU A 234 10.22 23.04 23.44
C LEU A 234 10.10 23.34 24.95
N GLY A 235 9.70 22.34 25.76
CA GLY A 235 9.68 22.46 27.22
C GLY A 235 11.03 22.84 27.81
N ASN A 236 12.11 22.14 27.41
CA ASN A 236 13.47 22.44 27.86
C ASN A 236 13.95 23.83 27.40
N ILE A 237 13.62 24.24 26.18
CA ILE A 237 13.98 25.58 25.67
C ILE A 237 13.22 26.66 26.46
N MET A 238 11.93 26.46 26.73
CA MET A 238 11.14 27.40 27.53
C MET A 238 11.65 27.52 28.97
N GLN A 239 12.00 26.41 29.61
CA GLN A 239 12.62 26.44 30.93
C GLN A 239 13.95 27.20 30.91
N SER A 240 14.79 26.98 29.89
CA SER A 240 16.04 27.73 29.73
C SER A 240 15.82 29.23 29.54
N ILE A 241 14.78 29.64 28.80
CA ILE A 241 14.40 31.05 28.62
C ILE A 241 13.95 31.65 29.95
N ILE A 242 13.03 31.00 30.66
CA ILE A 242 12.49 31.47 31.94
C ILE A 242 13.62 31.62 32.96
N SER A 243 14.44 30.58 33.16
CA SER A 243 15.56 30.66 34.10
C SER A 243 16.58 31.73 33.72
N SER A 244 16.84 31.93 32.43
CA SER A 244 17.73 33.03 31.99
C SER A 244 17.12 34.41 32.25
N GLN A 245 15.81 34.57 32.11
CA GLN A 245 15.09 35.82 32.40
C GLN A 245 15.11 36.14 33.89
N GLU A 246 14.81 35.15 34.74
CA GLU A 246 14.86 35.29 36.19
C GLU A 246 16.27 35.72 36.65
N MET A 247 17.32 35.09 36.10
CA MET A 247 18.70 35.47 36.39
C MET A 247 19.05 36.89 35.91
N ILE A 248 18.57 37.31 34.73
CA ILE A 248 18.78 38.66 34.22
C ILE A 248 18.10 39.69 35.14
N GLU A 249 16.87 39.43 35.56
CA GLU A 249 16.12 40.32 36.47
C GLU A 249 16.81 40.45 37.83
N GLU A 250 17.28 39.33 38.39
CA GLU A 250 18.01 39.30 39.66
C GLU A 250 19.37 40.02 39.55
N HIS A 251 20.17 39.74 38.51
CA HIS A 251 21.47 40.37 38.30
C HIS A 251 21.37 41.86 37.96
N ASN A 252 20.35 42.28 37.20
CA ASN A 252 20.10 43.69 36.92
C ASN A 252 19.73 44.46 38.20
N SER A 253 19.01 43.82 39.13
CA SER A 253 18.70 44.41 40.44
C SER A 253 19.96 44.62 41.31
N LEU A 254 21.00 43.82 41.08
CA LEU A 254 22.29 43.86 41.75
C LEU A 254 23.35 44.70 41.01
N GLY A 255 23.01 45.28 39.84
CA GLY A 255 23.94 46.07 39.03
C GLY A 255 25.06 45.26 38.35
N VAL A 256 24.86 43.97 38.14
CA VAL A 256 25.84 43.05 37.52
C VAL A 256 25.62 43.01 36.00
N ASP A 257 26.70 42.87 35.23
CA ASP A 257 26.64 42.73 33.77
C ASP A 257 25.90 41.44 33.35
N THR A 258 24.81 41.60 32.59
CA THR A 258 23.90 40.54 32.13
C THR A 258 24.02 40.23 30.64
N THR A 259 24.94 40.89 29.91
CA THR A 259 25.07 40.78 28.44
C THR A 259 25.22 39.34 27.93
N ALA A 260 25.95 38.49 28.66
CA ALA A 260 26.11 37.09 28.31
C ALA A 260 24.80 36.27 28.43
N LEU A 261 23.98 36.57 29.44
CA LEU A 261 22.68 35.93 29.66
C LEU A 261 21.66 36.39 28.62
N GLU A 262 21.67 37.68 28.27
CA GLU A 262 20.83 38.24 27.20
C GLU A 262 21.16 37.60 25.83
N GLY A 263 22.45 37.40 25.54
CA GLY A 263 22.90 36.70 24.34
C GLY A 263 22.44 35.25 24.28
N LEU A 264 22.52 34.52 25.41
CA LEU A 264 22.01 33.15 25.51
C LEU A 264 20.50 33.09 25.30
N ASN A 265 19.75 34.03 25.88
CA ASN A 265 18.31 34.09 25.78
C ASN A 265 17.85 34.37 24.34
N ALA A 266 18.52 35.29 23.63
CA ALA A 266 18.27 35.56 22.22
C ALA A 266 18.50 34.32 21.32
N ILE A 267 19.53 33.52 21.60
CA ILE A 267 19.78 32.26 20.91
C ILE A 267 18.64 31.25 21.18
N LYS A 268 18.22 31.10 22.43
CA LYS A 268 17.15 30.16 22.82
C LYS A 268 15.78 30.55 22.27
N LEU A 269 15.47 31.85 22.21
CA LEU A 269 14.27 32.37 21.55
C LEU A 269 14.26 32.05 20.05
N LYS A 270 15.42 32.17 19.38
CA LYS A 270 15.55 31.81 17.96
C LYS A 270 15.40 30.30 17.75
N GLU A 271 15.97 29.47 18.62
CA GLU A 271 15.79 28.02 18.60
C GLU A 271 14.31 27.65 18.79
N ALA A 272 13.61 28.24 19.77
CA ALA A 272 12.18 28.03 19.99
C ALA A 272 11.35 28.44 18.76
N SER A 273 11.62 29.61 18.18
CA SER A 273 10.93 30.08 16.98
C SER A 273 11.12 29.14 15.79
N ASN A 274 12.34 28.64 15.57
CA ASN A 274 12.61 27.66 14.51
C ASN A 274 11.89 26.34 14.78
N LEU A 275 11.88 25.87 16.02
CA LEU A 275 11.21 24.63 16.41
C LEU A 275 9.68 24.73 16.26
N ILE A 276 9.08 25.87 16.62
CA ILE A 276 7.66 26.16 16.41
C ILE A 276 7.33 26.17 14.92
N LYS A 277 8.20 26.77 14.09
CA LYS A 277 8.02 26.79 12.64
C LYS A 277 8.10 25.38 12.05
N GLU A 278 9.09 24.59 12.45
CA GLU A 278 9.20 23.19 12.06
C GLU A 278 7.98 22.35 12.50
N ILE A 279 7.42 22.60 13.69
CA ILE A 279 6.20 21.92 14.15
C ILE A 279 4.99 22.31 13.32
N ARG A 280 4.92 23.57 12.85
CA ARG A 280 3.80 24.08 12.04
C ARG A 280 3.82 23.54 10.61
N ASP A 281 5.00 23.26 10.08
CA ASP A 281 5.21 22.76 8.73
C ASP A 281 5.08 21.22 8.62
N LEU A 282 4.98 20.51 9.76
CA LEU A 282 4.78 19.05 9.89
C LEU A 282 3.30 18.68 10.03
#